data_AF-A0A8K0M8V8-F1
#
_entry.id   AF-A0A8K0M8V8-F1
#
_cell.length_a   1.000
_cell.length_b   1.000
_cell.length_c   1.000
_cell.angle_alpha   90.00
_cell.angle_beta   90.00
_cell.angle_gamma   90.00
#
_symmetry.space_group_name_H-M   'P 1'
#
loop_
_entity.id
_entity.type
_entity.pdbx_description
1 polymer ?
#
loop_
_entity_poly.entity_id
_entity_poly.type
_entity_poly.pdbx_seq_one_letter_code
_entity_poly.pdbx_strand_id
1 'polypeptide(L)'
;MAIASAPLCPRLLSWSLASLRRAYSTTPTANATNQNTNNPRRDSKGQNGPRPSQNQARDRPPNNKKLRDTSAALPMARKPFERNRKSDNMIKGQSQASKMWVPSGAKRFIRNGRLQTTPDVWEFLQSTGVEIDNSKANFLSLAPENRHITDTFSCKLMFSKHHIIHPHHLIYLQPRGHPFIEGIKSKYREKKENQPLWLYFIPRNKDTGLVRSLGHRRLAREFWTALEELQDPNMKVTGTVLVTTYDGKKAASSPAVQFGKALADAVVRQYRRSVDGERRGGGAEGTREGTRPNSRRGPQGL
;
A
#
# COMPACT_ATOMS: atom_id res chain seq x y z
N MET A 1 -55.37 8.21 1.69
CA MET A 1 -54.53 9.09 2.51
C MET A 1 -54.49 8.53 3.91
N ALA A 2 -53.32 8.18 4.43
CA ALA A 2 -53.14 7.74 5.81
C ALA A 2 -51.80 8.30 6.30
N ILE A 3 -51.87 9.12 7.34
CA ILE A 3 -50.77 9.72 8.07
C ILE A 3 -50.58 8.85 9.32
N ALA A 4 -49.36 8.42 9.60
CA ALA A 4 -49.01 7.80 10.88
C ALA A 4 -47.65 8.31 11.35
N SER A 5 -47.69 8.87 12.55
CA SER A 5 -46.69 9.63 13.28
C SER A 5 -45.60 8.74 13.90
N ALA A 6 -44.41 9.31 14.04
CA ALA A 6 -43.27 8.72 14.76
C ALA A 6 -43.49 8.62 16.29
N PRO A 7 -42.68 7.79 16.97
CA PRO A 7 -42.18 8.18 18.29
C PRO A 7 -40.65 8.06 18.42
N LEU A 8 -40.07 9.18 18.86
CA LEU A 8 -39.17 9.35 20.02
C LEU A 8 -37.93 8.46 20.18
N CYS A 9 -36.77 9.13 20.15
CA CYS A 9 -35.46 8.72 20.63
C CYS A 9 -35.48 8.07 22.03
N PRO A 10 -34.44 7.26 22.32
CA PRO A 10 -33.58 7.69 23.42
C PRO A 10 -32.07 7.52 23.17
N ARG A 11 -31.35 8.53 23.68
CA ARG A 11 -30.08 8.49 24.42
C ARG A 11 -28.83 7.88 23.78
N LEU A 12 -27.96 8.80 23.34
CA LEU A 12 -26.58 8.99 23.82
C LEU A 12 -25.90 7.75 24.42
N LEU A 13 -25.07 7.09 23.59
CA LEU A 13 -23.89 6.37 24.05
C LEU A 13 -22.68 6.93 23.32
N SER A 14 -21.71 7.37 24.10
CA SER A 14 -20.40 7.85 23.67
C SER A 14 -19.65 6.72 22.97
N TRP A 15 -19.29 6.93 21.70
CA TRP A 15 -18.41 5.99 20.99
C TRP A 15 -16.97 6.42 21.26
N SER A 16 -16.39 5.81 22.30
CA SER A 16 -14.98 5.93 22.60
C SER A 16 -14.14 5.18 21.55
N LEU A 17 -12.89 5.64 21.40
CA LEU A 17 -11.85 5.28 20.43
C LEU A 17 -11.38 3.79 20.39
N ALA A 18 -12.22 2.82 20.76
CA ALA A 18 -11.83 1.42 20.94
C ALA A 18 -11.94 0.52 19.69
N SER A 19 -12.62 0.93 18.61
CA SER A 19 -12.82 0.07 17.42
C SER A 19 -11.65 0.06 16.41
N LEU A 20 -10.59 0.83 16.64
CA LEU A 20 -9.41 0.91 15.76
C LEU A 20 -8.44 -0.30 15.85
N ARG A 21 -8.72 -1.33 16.67
CA ARG A 21 -7.75 -2.41 16.94
C ARG A 21 -8.06 -3.81 16.40
N ARG A 22 -9.21 -4.08 15.78
CA ARG A 22 -9.57 -5.48 15.42
C ARG A 22 -9.78 -5.81 13.94
N ALA A 23 -9.90 -4.84 13.03
CA ALA A 23 -10.32 -5.12 11.64
C ALA A 23 -9.19 -5.19 10.58
N TYR A 24 -7.94 -4.86 10.91
CA TYR A 24 -6.87 -4.77 9.90
C TYR A 24 -5.63 -5.59 10.24
N SER A 25 -5.80 -6.91 10.19
CA SER A 25 -4.69 -7.82 9.88
C SER A 25 -5.21 -8.81 8.84
N THR A 26 -5.01 -8.53 7.55
CA THR A 26 -5.12 -9.55 6.52
C THR A 26 -3.85 -10.41 6.55
N THR A 27 -3.73 -11.22 7.59
CA THR A 27 -2.86 -12.38 7.65
C THR A 27 -3.76 -13.62 7.59
N PRO A 28 -3.47 -14.60 6.73
CA PRO A 28 -4.22 -15.86 6.73
C PRO A 28 -4.00 -16.55 8.08
N THR A 29 -5.09 -16.78 8.82
CA THR A 29 -5.10 -17.62 10.02
C THR A 29 -4.84 -19.06 9.58
N ALA A 30 -3.69 -19.61 9.95
CA ALA A 30 -3.48 -21.05 9.89
C ALA A 30 -4.31 -21.67 11.03
N ASN A 31 -5.25 -22.54 10.66
CA ASN A 31 -6.00 -23.35 11.62
C ASN A 31 -5.06 -24.35 12.30
N ALA A 32 -4.93 -24.26 13.61
CA ALA A 32 -4.46 -25.36 14.44
C ALA A 32 -5.53 -25.60 15.52
N THR A 33 -6.33 -26.64 15.30
CA THR A 33 -7.32 -27.16 16.24
C THR A 33 -6.61 -27.83 17.42
N ASN A 34 -7.09 -27.47 18.61
CA ASN A 34 -6.86 -28.07 19.93
C ASN A 34 -6.59 -29.57 19.93
N GLN A 35 -5.72 -30.03 20.86
CA GLN A 35 -6.18 -30.89 21.97
C GLN A 35 -5.40 -30.58 23.26
N ASN A 36 -6.17 -30.59 24.33
CA ASN A 36 -5.87 -30.26 25.72
C ASN A 36 -6.11 -31.55 26.52
N THR A 37 -5.15 -32.02 27.33
CA THR A 37 -5.43 -32.93 28.44
C THR A 37 -4.40 -32.78 29.56
N ASN A 38 -4.91 -32.71 30.79
CA ASN A 38 -4.26 -32.48 32.08
C ASN A 38 -3.50 -33.71 32.63
N ASN A 39 -2.34 -33.47 33.29
CA ASN A 39 -1.74 -34.03 34.54
C ASN A 39 -1.74 -35.56 34.85
N PRO A 40 -0.97 -36.12 35.85
CA PRO A 40 -0.04 -35.52 36.84
C PRO A 40 1.33 -36.28 37.06
N ARG A 41 2.12 -35.77 38.03
CA ARG A 41 3.31 -36.33 38.72
C ARG A 41 3.30 -37.85 39.02
N ARG A 42 4.46 -38.52 38.90
CA ARG A 42 5.05 -39.39 39.96
C ARG A 42 6.52 -39.79 39.69
N ASP A 43 7.34 -39.57 40.74
CA ASP A 43 8.59 -40.21 41.22
C ASP A 43 9.05 -41.50 40.50
N SER A 44 10.32 -41.87 40.32
CA SER A 44 11.45 -41.86 41.28
C SER A 44 12.71 -42.52 40.68
N LYS A 45 13.88 -42.19 41.26
CA LYS A 45 15.14 -42.98 41.39
C LYS A 45 15.92 -43.32 40.09
N GLY A 46 17.24 -43.17 40.02
CA GLY A 46 18.28 -42.81 40.98
C GLY A 46 19.66 -43.23 40.46
N GLN A 47 20.70 -42.78 41.17
CA GLN A 47 22.12 -43.21 41.19
C GLN A 47 23.06 -42.56 40.17
N ASN A 48 23.96 -41.64 40.60
CA ASN A 48 25.24 -41.78 41.34
C ASN A 48 26.42 -41.62 40.32
N GLY A 49 26.98 -40.42 40.10
CA GLY A 49 28.12 -39.83 40.82
C GLY A 49 29.41 -39.91 39.95
N PRO A 50 30.56 -39.28 40.24
CA PRO A 50 30.85 -38.06 41.00
C PRO A 50 31.61 -36.97 40.17
N ARG A 51 31.62 -35.73 40.70
CA ARG A 51 32.51 -34.59 40.36
C ARG A 51 33.94 -34.81 40.90
N PRO A 52 35.01 -34.17 40.37
CA PRO A 52 35.38 -32.76 40.69
C PRO A 52 35.98 -31.97 39.50
N SER A 53 35.60 -30.70 39.26
CA SER A 53 36.15 -29.46 39.86
C SER A 53 37.65 -29.22 39.60
N GLN A 54 37.98 -28.24 38.74
CA GLN A 54 39.03 -27.26 39.05
C GLN A 54 38.89 -25.98 38.23
N ASN A 55 38.75 -24.87 38.95
CA ASN A 55 38.93 -23.50 38.49
C ASN A 55 40.35 -23.30 37.94
N GLN A 56 40.51 -22.45 36.93
CA GLN A 56 41.57 -21.44 36.94
C GLN A 56 41.32 -20.35 35.90
N ALA A 57 41.12 -19.14 36.41
CA ALA A 57 41.22 -17.88 35.70
C ALA A 57 42.66 -17.64 35.22
N ARG A 58 42.82 -16.94 34.10
CA ARG A 58 43.97 -16.05 33.86
C ARG A 58 43.70 -15.05 32.75
N ASP A 59 43.72 -13.79 33.17
CA ASP A 59 43.94 -12.59 32.37
C ASP A 59 45.22 -12.68 31.52
N ARG A 60 45.22 -12.09 30.30
CA ARG A 60 46.29 -11.23 29.72
C ARG A 60 46.02 -10.82 28.24
N PRO A 61 46.71 -9.79 27.68
CA PRO A 61 46.06 -8.55 27.21
C PRO A 61 46.35 -8.28 25.68
N PRO A 62 46.09 -7.07 25.12
CA PRO A 62 46.08 -6.83 23.66
C PRO A 62 47.48 -6.52 23.12
N ASN A 63 47.73 -6.88 21.85
CA ASN A 63 49.00 -6.59 21.18
C ASN A 63 48.80 -5.61 20.01
N ASN A 64 49.33 -4.41 20.18
CA ASN A 64 49.59 -3.40 19.15
C ASN A 64 50.86 -3.76 18.36
N LYS A 65 50.87 -3.45 17.05
CA LYS A 65 52.00 -3.11 16.12
C LYS A 65 51.52 -3.46 14.70
N LYS A 66 51.71 -2.68 13.64
CA LYS A 66 52.73 -1.67 13.32
C LYS A 66 52.27 -0.88 12.08
N LEU A 67 52.51 0.43 12.09
CA LEU A 67 52.61 1.28 10.91
C LEU A 67 53.65 0.74 9.92
N ARG A 68 53.40 0.93 8.63
CA ARG A 68 54.45 1.25 7.65
C ARG A 68 53.90 2.18 6.58
N ASP A 69 54.36 3.43 6.64
CA ASP A 69 54.36 4.37 5.53
C ASP A 69 55.32 3.90 4.43
N THR A 70 54.97 4.20 3.18
CA THR A 70 55.95 4.55 2.13
C THR A 70 55.22 5.29 1.02
N SER A 71 55.50 6.59 0.95
CA SER A 71 55.22 7.53 -0.13
C SER A 71 56.22 7.36 -1.28
N ALA A 72 55.78 7.46 -2.55
CA ALA A 72 56.41 8.29 -3.60
C ALA A 72 55.75 8.11 -5.00
N ALA A 73 55.24 9.24 -5.51
CA ALA A 73 55.34 9.78 -6.89
C ALA A 73 55.02 8.95 -8.17
N LEU A 74 53.85 9.27 -8.76
CA LEU A 74 53.47 9.61 -10.16
C LEU A 74 54.55 9.53 -11.28
N PRO A 75 54.21 9.17 -12.55
CA PRO A 75 53.31 10.01 -13.38
C PRO A 75 52.40 9.35 -14.45
N MET A 76 51.40 10.14 -14.87
CA MET A 76 50.75 10.22 -16.19
C MET A 76 50.08 8.98 -16.82
N ALA A 77 48.74 9.01 -16.87
CA ALA A 77 47.96 8.84 -18.11
C ALA A 77 46.48 9.20 -17.85
N ARG A 78 46.11 10.46 -18.08
CA ARG A 78 44.71 10.89 -18.16
C ARG A 78 44.09 10.28 -19.41
N LYS A 79 43.27 9.25 -19.26
CA LYS A 79 42.42 8.77 -20.35
C LYS A 79 41.29 9.78 -20.60
N PRO A 80 41.05 10.22 -21.85
CA PRO A 80 39.99 11.15 -22.17
C PRO A 80 38.62 10.56 -21.81
N PHE A 81 37.81 11.37 -21.15
CA PHE A 81 36.39 11.14 -20.92
C PHE A 81 35.68 11.17 -22.29
N GLU A 82 35.52 10.01 -22.93
CA GLU A 82 34.60 9.87 -24.06
C GLU A 82 33.16 9.98 -23.52
N ARG A 83 32.67 11.22 -23.57
CA ARG A 83 31.26 11.57 -23.44
C ARG A 83 30.54 10.93 -24.63
N ASN A 84 30.03 9.72 -24.42
CA ASN A 84 29.13 9.05 -25.34
C ASN A 84 27.80 9.81 -25.35
N ARG A 85 27.77 10.94 -26.06
CA ARG A 85 26.56 11.69 -26.40
C ARG A 85 25.81 10.88 -27.46
N LYS A 86 25.05 9.89 -27.00
CA LYS A 86 23.86 9.46 -27.74
C LYS A 86 22.81 10.54 -27.53
N SER A 87 22.87 11.50 -28.44
CA SER A 87 21.86 12.51 -28.70
C SER A 87 20.48 11.88 -28.86
N ASP A 88 19.53 12.48 -28.14
CA ASP A 88 18.30 13.04 -28.73
C ASP A 88 17.62 12.18 -29.78
N ASN A 89 16.79 11.25 -29.30
CA ASN A 89 15.49 10.98 -29.90
C ASN A 89 14.63 10.16 -28.93
N MET A 90 14.00 10.85 -27.97
CA MET A 90 12.71 10.37 -27.46
C MET A 90 11.68 11.50 -27.55
N ILE A 91 10.98 11.42 -28.66
CA ILE A 91 9.73 12.09 -28.98
C ILE A 91 8.77 11.98 -27.80
N LYS A 92 8.21 13.14 -27.45
CA LYS A 92 6.99 13.39 -26.67
C LYS A 92 6.09 12.16 -26.41
N GLY A 93 5.92 11.85 -25.12
CA GLY A 93 4.59 11.99 -24.53
C GLY A 93 3.59 10.84 -24.64
N GLN A 94 4.01 9.58 -24.75
CA GLN A 94 3.18 8.47 -24.29
C GLN A 94 3.66 8.05 -22.90
N SER A 95 2.98 8.53 -21.86
CA SER A 95 3.12 7.94 -20.52
C SER A 95 2.80 6.45 -20.70
N GLN A 96 3.79 5.57 -20.62
CA GLN A 96 3.52 4.14 -20.60
C GLN A 96 2.63 3.90 -19.39
N ALA A 97 1.37 3.52 -19.64
CA ALA A 97 0.45 3.14 -18.58
C ALA A 97 1.18 2.15 -17.68
N SER A 98 1.29 2.47 -16.39
CA SER A 98 2.02 1.62 -15.45
C SER A 98 1.45 0.20 -15.54
N LYS A 99 2.30 -0.81 -15.64
CA LYS A 99 1.82 -2.19 -15.77
C LYS A 99 1.23 -2.66 -14.44
N MET A 100 0.03 -3.24 -14.46
CA MET A 100 -0.58 -3.91 -13.30
C MET A 100 0.40 -4.90 -12.67
N TRP A 101 0.64 -4.76 -11.37
CA TRP A 101 1.43 -5.73 -10.63
C TRP A 101 0.57 -6.89 -10.13
N VAL A 102 0.99 -8.11 -10.47
CA VAL A 102 0.27 -9.36 -10.15
C VAL A 102 1.19 -10.31 -9.39
N PRO A 103 0.79 -10.81 -8.20
CA PRO A 103 1.53 -11.84 -7.49
C PRO A 103 1.66 -13.13 -8.30
N SER A 104 2.73 -13.90 -8.08
CA SER A 104 3.03 -15.13 -8.83
C SER A 104 1.85 -16.10 -8.90
N GLY A 105 1.15 -16.33 -7.78
CA GLY A 105 0.01 -17.24 -7.70
C GLY A 105 -1.22 -16.82 -8.52
N ALA A 106 -1.33 -15.54 -8.90
CA ALA A 106 -2.44 -15.01 -9.70
C ALA A 106 -2.06 -14.73 -11.16
N LYS A 107 -0.77 -14.80 -11.53
CA LYS A 107 -0.30 -14.46 -12.89
C LYS A 107 -1.02 -15.25 -13.97
N ARG A 108 -1.27 -16.54 -13.74
CA ARG A 108 -1.96 -17.45 -14.67
C ARG A 108 -3.42 -17.06 -14.95
N PHE A 109 -4.01 -16.22 -14.12
CA PHE A 109 -5.38 -15.73 -14.29
C PHE A 109 -5.43 -14.41 -15.06
N ILE A 110 -4.30 -13.80 -15.39
CA ILE A 110 -4.25 -12.54 -16.12
C ILE A 110 -3.80 -12.82 -17.56
N ARG A 111 -4.68 -12.54 -18.53
CA ARG A 111 -4.39 -12.67 -19.97
C ARG A 111 -4.60 -11.32 -20.64
N ASN A 112 -3.61 -10.84 -21.38
CA ASN A 112 -3.65 -9.53 -22.07
C ASN A 112 -4.04 -8.37 -21.13
N GLY A 113 -3.55 -8.40 -19.88
CA GLY A 113 -3.86 -7.39 -18.86
C GLY A 113 -5.25 -7.50 -18.22
N ARG A 114 -6.08 -8.47 -18.62
CA ARG A 114 -7.42 -8.69 -18.09
C ARG A 114 -7.46 -9.91 -17.17
N LEU A 115 -8.24 -9.82 -16.09
CA LEU A 115 -8.50 -10.94 -15.19
C LEU A 115 -9.49 -11.91 -15.84
N GLN A 116 -9.08 -13.17 -15.91
CA GLN A 116 -9.95 -14.30 -16.21
C GLN A 116 -10.54 -14.78 -14.88
N THR A 117 -11.85 -14.68 -14.75
CA THR A 117 -12.59 -15.05 -13.53
C THR A 117 -14.01 -15.48 -13.89
N THR A 118 -14.82 -15.89 -12.91
CA THR A 118 -16.21 -16.30 -13.13
C THR A 118 -17.10 -15.09 -13.44
N PRO A 119 -18.23 -15.26 -14.15
CA PRO A 119 -19.18 -14.17 -14.43
C PRO A 119 -19.68 -13.46 -13.17
N ASP A 120 -19.94 -14.22 -12.12
CA ASP A 120 -20.44 -13.69 -10.85
C ASP A 120 -19.37 -12.86 -10.08
N VAL A 121 -18.07 -13.15 -10.24
CA VAL A 121 -17.01 -12.25 -9.77
C VAL A 121 -16.98 -10.95 -10.59
N TRP A 122 -17.19 -11.04 -11.90
CA TRP A 122 -17.28 -9.85 -12.75
C TRP A 122 -18.44 -8.93 -12.35
N GLU A 123 -19.61 -9.50 -12.12
CA GLU A 123 -20.79 -8.78 -11.65
C GLU A 123 -20.53 -8.11 -10.29
N PHE A 124 -19.86 -8.82 -9.37
CA PHE A 124 -19.43 -8.24 -8.10
C PHE A 124 -18.51 -7.02 -8.29
N LEU A 125 -17.49 -7.12 -9.15
CA LEU A 125 -16.56 -6.01 -9.40
C LEU A 125 -17.26 -4.80 -10.04
N GLN A 126 -18.19 -5.04 -10.96
CA GLN A 126 -18.97 -3.99 -11.63
C GLN A 126 -19.93 -3.32 -10.66
N SER A 127 -20.75 -4.09 -9.94
CA SER A 127 -21.75 -3.56 -8.98
C SER A 127 -21.10 -2.80 -7.83
N THR A 128 -19.94 -3.26 -7.36
CA THR A 128 -19.22 -2.57 -6.29
C THR A 128 -18.24 -1.51 -6.80
N GLY A 129 -17.96 -1.40 -8.10
CA GLY A 129 -16.93 -0.49 -8.63
C GLY A 129 -15.54 -0.68 -8.01
N VAL A 130 -15.29 -1.85 -7.41
CA VAL A 130 -13.99 -2.19 -6.82
C VAL A 130 -13.05 -2.63 -7.92
N GLU A 131 -11.86 -2.06 -7.92
CA GLU A 131 -10.85 -2.23 -8.96
C GLU A 131 -9.91 -3.40 -8.65
N ILE A 132 -9.52 -4.13 -9.68
CA ILE A 132 -8.46 -5.15 -9.58
C ILE A 132 -7.08 -4.61 -9.99
N ASP A 133 -7.08 -3.53 -10.78
CA ASP A 133 -5.89 -3.00 -11.41
C ASP A 133 -5.20 -1.98 -10.51
N ASN A 134 -4.13 -2.42 -9.84
CA ASN A 134 -3.31 -1.57 -8.99
C ASN A 134 -2.46 -0.56 -9.76
N SER A 135 -2.39 -0.61 -11.10
CA SER A 135 -1.76 0.44 -11.89
C SER A 135 -2.53 1.74 -11.91
N LYS A 136 -3.82 1.71 -11.57
CA LYS A 136 -4.66 2.92 -11.38
C LYS A 136 -4.20 3.77 -10.20
N ALA A 137 -3.34 3.24 -9.33
CA ALA A 137 -2.70 4.01 -8.29
C ALA A 137 -1.49 4.78 -8.85
N ASN A 138 -1.46 6.08 -8.62
CA ASN A 138 -0.37 6.95 -9.02
C ASN A 138 0.72 6.96 -7.95
N PHE A 139 1.97 7.18 -8.37
CA PHE A 139 3.07 7.37 -7.42
C PHE A 139 2.78 8.58 -6.53
N LEU A 140 2.93 8.38 -5.22
CA LEU A 140 2.68 9.41 -4.24
C LEU A 140 4.02 10.06 -3.85
N SER A 141 4.26 11.28 -4.34
CA SER A 141 5.44 12.04 -3.92
C SER A 141 5.20 12.67 -2.55
N LEU A 142 6.12 12.38 -1.62
CA LEU A 142 6.23 13.12 -0.38
C LEU A 142 6.73 14.54 -0.65
N ALA A 143 6.51 15.43 0.31
CA ALA A 143 7.06 16.79 0.28
C ALA A 143 8.61 16.75 0.23
N PRO A 144 9.28 17.74 -0.37
CA PRO A 144 10.74 17.74 -0.56
C PRO A 144 11.54 17.40 0.71
N GLU A 145 11.16 17.97 1.84
CA GLU A 145 11.74 17.76 3.17
C GLU A 145 11.61 16.31 3.67
N ASN A 146 10.58 15.59 3.19
CA ASN A 146 10.24 14.24 3.60
C ASN A 146 10.63 13.17 2.58
N ARG A 147 11.33 13.53 1.49
CA ARG A 147 11.72 12.57 0.44
C ARG A 147 12.58 11.42 0.96
N HIS A 148 13.44 11.69 1.94
CA HIS A 148 14.30 10.69 2.54
C HIS A 148 13.53 9.55 3.23
N ILE A 149 12.27 9.77 3.62
CA ILE A 149 11.44 8.77 4.32
C ILE A 149 11.23 7.53 3.46
N THR A 150 11.01 7.66 2.14
CA THR A 150 10.84 6.46 1.29
C THR A 150 12.09 5.59 1.25
N ASP A 151 13.27 6.21 1.38
CA ASP A 151 14.55 5.51 1.40
C ASP A 151 14.81 4.88 2.79
N THR A 152 14.57 5.63 3.86
CA THR A 152 14.69 5.16 5.26
C THR A 152 13.83 3.92 5.50
N PHE A 153 12.57 3.96 5.05
CA PHE A 153 11.62 2.85 5.20
C PHE A 153 11.71 1.82 4.08
N SER A 154 12.60 2.02 3.10
CA SER A 154 12.76 1.19 1.90
C SER A 154 11.40 0.82 1.29
N CYS A 155 10.64 1.85 0.89
CA CYS A 155 9.26 1.68 0.46
C CYS A 155 8.89 2.54 -0.76
N LYS A 156 7.88 2.07 -1.49
CA LYS A 156 7.21 2.82 -2.57
C LYS A 156 5.79 3.14 -2.14
N LEU A 157 5.39 4.39 -2.34
CA LEU A 157 4.08 4.90 -1.96
C LEU A 157 3.25 5.17 -3.22
N MET A 158 2.01 4.71 -3.21
CA MET A 158 1.05 4.94 -4.30
C MET A 158 -0.33 5.24 -3.74
N PHE A 159 -1.10 6.05 -4.45
CA PHE A 159 -2.46 6.42 -4.10
C PHE A 159 -3.39 6.35 -5.30
N SER A 160 -4.58 5.81 -5.09
CA SER A 160 -5.69 5.84 -6.04
C SER A 160 -6.95 6.37 -5.36
N LYS A 161 -7.74 7.16 -6.09
CA LYS A 161 -9.11 7.53 -5.67
C LYS A 161 -10.08 6.34 -5.69
N HIS A 162 -9.74 5.29 -6.44
CA HIS A 162 -10.53 4.07 -6.53
C HIS A 162 -10.18 3.11 -5.39
N HIS A 163 -11.19 2.35 -4.95
CA HIS A 163 -11.00 1.21 -4.05
C HIS A 163 -10.44 0.03 -4.82
N ILE A 164 -9.20 -0.39 -4.53
CA ILE A 164 -8.50 -1.45 -5.26
C ILE A 164 -8.38 -2.69 -4.37
N ILE A 165 -8.66 -3.89 -4.90
CA ILE A 165 -8.46 -5.16 -4.19
C ILE A 165 -6.98 -5.32 -3.83
N HIS A 166 -6.75 -5.91 -2.65
CA HIS A 166 -5.40 -6.23 -2.22
C HIS A 166 -4.79 -7.23 -3.22
N PRO A 167 -3.62 -6.97 -3.82
CA PRO A 167 -3.15 -7.77 -4.96
C PRO A 167 -3.00 -9.26 -4.64
N HIS A 168 -2.67 -9.63 -3.41
CA HIS A 168 -2.57 -11.03 -3.00
C HIS A 168 -3.92 -11.76 -2.93
N HIS A 169 -5.05 -11.05 -2.93
CA HIS A 169 -6.38 -11.66 -3.00
C HIS A 169 -6.80 -12.02 -4.43
N LEU A 170 -6.07 -11.57 -5.45
CA LEU A 170 -6.34 -11.95 -6.85
C LEU A 170 -6.28 -13.48 -7.06
N ILE A 171 -5.57 -14.22 -6.21
CA ILE A 171 -5.51 -15.68 -6.25
C ILE A 171 -6.87 -16.34 -6.02
N TYR A 172 -7.77 -15.66 -5.29
CA TYR A 172 -9.11 -16.16 -4.99
C TYR A 172 -10.09 -15.90 -6.13
N LEU A 173 -9.75 -15.03 -7.09
CA LEU A 173 -10.60 -14.67 -8.22
C LEU A 173 -10.39 -15.61 -9.42
N GLN A 174 -10.13 -16.89 -9.16
CA GLN A 174 -9.72 -17.83 -10.22
C GLN A 174 -10.88 -18.20 -11.17
N PRO A 175 -10.59 -18.50 -12.46
CA PRO A 175 -11.61 -18.80 -13.46
C PRO A 175 -12.53 -19.98 -13.13
N ARG A 176 -12.03 -20.95 -12.37
CA ARG A 176 -12.77 -22.16 -11.97
C ARG A 176 -13.55 -21.98 -10.65
N GLY A 177 -13.60 -20.76 -10.12
CA GLY A 177 -14.18 -20.46 -8.81
C GLY A 177 -13.24 -20.86 -7.65
N HIS A 178 -13.37 -20.21 -6.51
CA HIS A 178 -12.59 -20.50 -5.30
C HIS A 178 -13.55 -20.69 -4.11
N PRO A 179 -13.38 -21.68 -3.23
CA PRO A 179 -14.31 -21.93 -2.12
C PRO A 179 -14.48 -20.70 -1.20
N PHE A 180 -13.41 -19.94 -0.97
CA PHE A 180 -13.46 -18.70 -0.18
C PHE A 180 -13.94 -17.44 -0.92
N ILE A 181 -14.42 -17.54 -2.17
CA ILE A 181 -14.75 -16.33 -2.96
C ILE A 181 -15.87 -15.51 -2.32
N GLU A 182 -16.92 -16.15 -1.80
CA GLU A 182 -18.04 -15.44 -1.17
C GLU A 182 -17.60 -14.70 0.09
N GLY A 183 -16.70 -15.30 0.88
CA GLY A 183 -16.09 -14.63 2.03
C GLY A 183 -15.26 -13.41 1.61
N ILE A 184 -14.53 -13.50 0.50
CA ILE A 184 -13.78 -12.36 -0.05
C ILE A 184 -14.72 -11.25 -0.54
N LYS A 185 -15.77 -11.59 -1.29
CA LYS A 185 -16.76 -10.61 -1.75
C LYS A 185 -17.44 -9.89 -0.59
N SER A 186 -17.97 -10.66 0.37
CA SER A 186 -18.63 -10.14 1.57
C SER A 186 -17.71 -9.16 2.32
N LYS A 187 -16.46 -9.57 2.55
CA LYS A 187 -15.45 -8.71 3.17
C LYS A 187 -15.24 -7.40 2.43
N TYR A 188 -15.18 -7.42 1.10
CA TYR A 188 -14.98 -6.20 0.31
C TYR A 188 -16.22 -5.30 0.24
N ARG A 189 -17.44 -5.86 0.30
CA ARG A 189 -18.68 -5.08 0.46
C ARG A 189 -18.66 -4.32 1.78
N GLU A 190 -18.49 -5.05 2.89
CA GLU A 190 -18.41 -4.48 4.24
C GLU A 190 -17.28 -3.44 4.33
N LYS A 191 -16.12 -3.74 3.74
CA LYS A 191 -14.97 -2.82 3.71
C LYS A 191 -15.30 -1.53 2.96
N LYS A 192 -16.02 -1.62 1.84
CA LYS A 192 -16.40 -0.45 1.04
C LYS A 192 -17.40 0.44 1.79
N GLU A 193 -18.37 -0.16 2.46
CA GLU A 193 -19.39 0.56 3.22
C GLU A 193 -18.79 1.28 4.45
N ASN A 194 -17.92 0.59 5.18
CA ASN A 194 -17.43 1.09 6.47
C ASN A 194 -16.15 1.92 6.38
N GLN A 195 -15.39 1.83 5.27
CA GLN A 195 -14.03 2.36 5.20
C GLN A 195 -13.82 3.20 3.94
N PRO A 196 -13.85 4.54 4.05
CA PRO A 196 -13.70 5.42 2.88
C PRO A 196 -12.31 5.28 2.26
N LEU A 197 -11.26 5.12 3.07
CA LEU A 197 -9.88 4.94 2.61
C LEU A 197 -9.35 3.56 2.99
N TRP A 198 -8.70 2.88 2.05
CA TRP A 198 -8.07 1.59 2.28
C TRP A 198 -6.55 1.78 2.34
N LEU A 199 -5.90 1.19 3.35
CA LEU A 199 -4.44 1.15 3.45
C LEU A 199 -3.95 -0.28 3.31
N TYR A 200 -2.99 -0.50 2.42
CA TYR A 200 -2.33 -1.79 2.23
C TYR A 200 -0.82 -1.67 2.32
N PHE A 201 -0.22 -2.57 3.08
CA PHE A 201 1.21 -2.81 3.07
C PHE A 201 1.50 -4.09 2.30
N ILE A 202 2.23 -3.95 1.19
CA ILE A 202 2.58 -5.03 0.27
C ILE A 202 4.06 -5.37 0.47
N PRO A 203 4.38 -6.43 1.23
CA PRO A 203 5.76 -6.85 1.42
C PRO A 203 6.31 -7.52 0.17
N ARG A 204 7.52 -7.14 -0.24
CA ARG A 204 8.27 -7.77 -1.34
C ARG A 204 9.35 -8.72 -0.89
N ASN A 205 9.68 -8.70 0.38
CA ASN A 205 10.73 -9.51 0.97
C ASN A 205 10.17 -10.76 1.67
N LYS A 206 11.08 -11.68 1.98
CA LYS A 206 10.79 -12.95 2.66
C LYS A 206 10.82 -12.83 4.19
N ASP A 207 10.56 -11.65 4.74
CA ASP A 207 10.58 -11.44 6.18
C ASP A 207 9.52 -12.30 6.90
N THR A 208 9.78 -12.58 8.17
CA THR A 208 8.84 -13.33 9.01
C THR A 208 7.50 -12.59 9.10
N GLY A 209 6.41 -13.35 9.27
CA GLY A 209 5.07 -12.77 9.39
C GLY A 209 4.95 -11.76 10.56
N LEU A 210 5.70 -11.99 11.64
CA LEU A 210 5.69 -11.16 12.84
C LEU A 210 6.36 -9.80 12.63
N VAL A 211 7.54 -9.75 12.00
CA VAL A 211 8.24 -8.48 11.72
C VAL A 211 7.38 -7.60 10.82
N ARG A 212 6.79 -8.20 9.79
CA ARG A 212 5.86 -7.51 8.88
C ARG A 212 4.63 -7.00 9.60
N SER A 213 3.96 -7.84 10.39
CA SER A 213 2.73 -7.44 11.07
C SER A 213 2.97 -6.34 12.11
N LEU A 214 4.07 -6.41 12.87
CA LEU A 214 4.43 -5.39 13.85
C LEU A 214 4.77 -4.06 13.19
N GLY A 215 5.62 -4.08 12.15
CA GLY A 215 5.99 -2.89 11.39
C GLY A 215 4.78 -2.23 10.74
N HIS A 216 3.96 -3.01 10.02
CA HIS A 216 2.77 -2.49 9.35
C HIS A 216 1.75 -1.92 10.34
N ARG A 217 1.55 -2.55 11.50
CA ARG A 217 0.62 -2.04 12.53
C ARG A 217 1.07 -0.68 13.07
N ARG A 218 2.37 -0.52 13.34
CA ARG A 218 2.93 0.75 13.82
C ARG A 218 2.76 1.84 12.77
N LEU A 219 3.14 1.56 11.52
CA LEU A 219 3.02 2.53 10.43
C LEU A 219 1.57 2.89 10.13
N ALA A 220 0.67 1.92 10.13
CA ALA A 220 -0.76 2.15 9.96
C ALA A 220 -1.33 3.05 11.05
N ARG A 221 -0.98 2.78 12.32
CA ARG A 221 -1.46 3.60 13.45
C ARG A 221 -1.05 5.06 13.27
N GLU A 222 0.23 5.32 13.05
CA GLU A 222 0.73 6.69 12.92
C GLU A 222 0.16 7.40 11.68
N PHE A 223 -0.08 6.66 10.59
CA PHE A 223 -0.79 7.21 9.43
C PHE A 223 -2.23 7.60 9.75
N TRP A 224 -3.01 6.73 10.39
CA TRP A 224 -4.40 7.02 10.70
C TRP A 224 -4.54 8.16 11.71
N THR A 225 -3.71 8.17 12.75
CA THR A 225 -3.66 9.28 13.71
C THR A 225 -3.34 10.60 13.02
N ALA A 226 -2.33 10.65 12.15
CA ALA A 226 -2.01 11.87 11.41
C ALA A 226 -3.10 12.26 10.38
N LEU A 227 -3.77 11.28 9.77
CA LEU A 227 -4.86 11.53 8.84
C LEU A 227 -6.06 12.16 9.55
N GLU A 228 -6.44 11.64 10.72
CA GLU A 228 -7.53 12.19 11.55
C GLU A 228 -7.28 13.66 11.91
N GLU A 229 -6.04 14.05 12.18
CA GLU A 229 -5.65 15.44 12.48
C GLU A 229 -5.73 16.37 11.25
N LEU A 230 -5.43 15.86 10.06
CA LEU A 230 -5.32 16.66 8.82
C LEU A 230 -6.61 16.73 8.01
N GLN A 231 -7.52 15.80 8.24
CA GLN A 231 -8.70 15.60 7.43
C GLN A 231 -9.81 16.57 7.84
N ASP A 232 -10.40 17.23 6.84
CA ASP A 232 -11.55 18.10 7.05
C ASP A 232 -12.76 17.23 7.45
N PRO A 233 -13.50 17.57 8.51
CA PRO A 233 -14.74 16.90 8.89
C PRO A 233 -15.73 16.73 7.72
N ASN A 234 -15.74 17.69 6.79
CA ASN A 234 -16.66 17.73 5.65
C ASN A 234 -16.14 17.01 4.41
N MET A 235 -14.85 16.63 4.37
CA MET A 235 -14.24 16.00 3.21
C MET A 235 -13.47 14.74 3.60
N LYS A 236 -14.15 13.60 3.47
CA LYS A 236 -13.51 12.30 3.68
C LYS A 236 -12.67 11.90 2.45
N VAL A 237 -11.37 11.69 2.63
CA VAL A 237 -10.47 11.09 1.64
C VAL A 237 -10.95 9.67 1.37
N THR A 238 -11.17 9.36 0.10
CA THR A 238 -11.58 8.03 -0.34
C THR A 238 -10.55 7.36 -1.23
N GLY A 239 -10.59 6.03 -1.30
CA GLY A 239 -9.83 5.25 -2.26
C GLY A 239 -8.84 4.27 -1.61
N THR A 240 -7.64 4.13 -2.17
CA THR A 240 -6.64 3.15 -1.70
C THR A 240 -5.22 3.72 -1.71
N VAL A 241 -4.54 3.56 -0.57
CA VAL A 241 -3.11 3.78 -0.37
C VAL A 241 -2.39 2.43 -0.42
N LEU A 242 -1.38 2.33 -1.28
CA LEU A 242 -0.50 1.17 -1.40
C LEU A 242 0.90 1.55 -0.93
N VAL A 243 1.38 0.86 0.09
CA VAL A 243 2.76 0.97 0.60
C VAL A 243 3.46 -0.33 0.27
N THR A 244 4.34 -0.32 -0.73
CA THR A 244 5.15 -1.49 -1.06
C THR A 244 6.44 -1.43 -0.24
N THR A 245 6.67 -2.40 0.64
CA THR A 245 7.88 -2.47 1.48
C THR A 245 8.88 -3.46 0.91
N TYR A 246 10.12 -3.01 0.73
CA TYR A 246 11.23 -3.82 0.21
C TYR A 246 12.12 -4.36 1.32
N ASP A 247 12.19 -3.65 2.47
CA ASP A 247 12.91 -4.06 3.66
C ASP A 247 12.05 -3.85 4.92
N GLY A 248 11.41 -4.94 5.35
CA GLY A 248 10.52 -4.97 6.52
C GLY A 248 11.25 -4.83 7.85
N LYS A 249 12.54 -5.20 7.94
CA LYS A 249 13.35 -4.94 9.14
C LYS A 249 13.59 -3.45 9.30
N LYS A 250 14.02 -2.76 8.23
CA LYS A 250 14.16 -1.29 8.23
C LYS A 250 12.84 -0.59 8.54
N ALA A 251 11.75 -1.03 7.92
CA ALA A 251 10.43 -0.46 8.16
C ALA A 251 9.99 -0.65 9.63
N ALA A 252 10.32 -1.78 10.25
CA ALA A 252 9.99 -2.06 11.64
C ALA A 252 10.87 -1.32 12.66
N SER A 253 12.14 -1.05 12.35
CA SER A 253 13.07 -0.36 13.24
C SER A 253 12.97 1.16 13.17
N SER A 254 12.43 1.71 12.08
CA SER A 254 12.45 3.16 11.82
C SER A 254 11.35 3.94 12.57
N PRO A 255 11.52 5.26 12.80
CA PRO A 255 10.55 6.10 13.53
C PRO A 255 9.22 6.30 12.78
N ALA A 256 8.19 5.55 13.14
CA ALA A 256 6.90 5.52 12.41
C ALA A 256 6.12 6.85 12.40
N VAL A 257 6.33 7.74 13.37
CA VAL A 257 5.58 9.01 13.49
C VAL A 257 5.80 9.91 12.28
N GLN A 258 7.06 10.10 11.87
CA GLN A 258 7.40 10.94 10.72
C GLN A 258 6.83 10.36 9.42
N PHE A 259 6.88 9.03 9.28
CA PHE A 259 6.28 8.33 8.16
C PHE A 259 4.77 8.57 8.08
N GLY A 260 4.05 8.40 9.19
CA GLY A 260 2.60 8.57 9.25
C GLY A 260 2.16 9.97 8.82
N LYS A 261 2.81 11.01 9.38
CA LYS A 261 2.54 12.42 9.05
C LYS A 261 2.82 12.73 7.59
N ALA A 262 4.00 12.35 7.08
CA ALA A 262 4.36 12.63 5.69
C ALA A 262 3.44 11.91 4.69
N LEU A 263 3.06 10.67 4.99
CA LEU A 263 2.13 9.91 4.15
C LEU A 263 0.73 10.52 4.16
N ALA A 264 0.20 10.88 5.34
CA ALA A 264 -1.11 11.48 5.47
C ALA A 264 -1.20 12.83 4.73
N ASP A 265 -0.22 13.72 4.91
CA ASP A 265 -0.14 14.99 4.17
C ASP A 265 -0.13 14.76 2.65
N ALA A 266 0.71 13.83 2.18
CA ALA A 266 0.81 13.54 0.76
C ALA A 266 -0.52 13.00 0.19
N VAL A 267 -1.21 12.12 0.93
CA VAL A 267 -2.52 11.58 0.54
C VAL A 267 -3.57 12.68 0.46
N VAL A 268 -3.69 13.52 1.49
CA VAL A 268 -4.68 14.63 1.52
C VAL A 268 -4.42 15.60 0.38
N ARG A 269 -3.16 15.99 0.16
CA ARG A 269 -2.75 16.88 -0.94
C ARG A 269 -3.11 16.29 -2.30
N GLN A 270 -2.82 15.00 -2.51
CA GLN A 270 -3.11 14.34 -3.78
C GLN A 270 -4.61 14.19 -4.02
N TYR A 271 -5.38 13.87 -2.97
CA TYR A 271 -6.83 13.75 -3.04
C TYR A 271 -7.49 15.08 -3.39
N ARG A 272 -7.13 16.18 -2.70
CA ARG A 272 -7.64 17.53 -3.00
C ARG A 272 -7.41 17.92 -4.46
N ARG A 273 -6.19 17.71 -4.97
CA ARG A 273 -5.87 17.95 -6.40
C ARG A 273 -6.76 17.16 -7.36
N SER A 274 -7.10 15.92 -7.02
CA SER A 274 -7.97 15.10 -7.87
C SER A 274 -9.41 15.60 -7.91
N VAL A 275 -9.94 16.07 -6.76
CA VAL A 275 -11.30 16.64 -6.66
C VAL A 275 -11.38 17.97 -7.40
N ASP A 276 -10.39 18.84 -7.25
CA ASP A 276 -10.37 20.15 -7.91
C ASP A 276 -10.21 20.03 -9.43
N GLY A 277 -9.46 19.02 -9.91
CA GLY A 277 -9.31 18.72 -11.33
C GLY A 277 -10.62 18.31 -11.99
N GLU A 278 -11.44 17.51 -11.31
CA GLU A 278 -12.76 17.08 -11.81
C GLU A 278 -13.73 18.27 -11.94
N ARG A 279 -13.73 19.19 -10.95
CA ARG A 279 -14.57 20.39 -10.99
C ARG A 279 -14.25 21.34 -12.14
N ARG A 280 -12.98 21.43 -12.54
CA ARG A 280 -12.55 22.29 -13.65
C ARG A 280 -12.74 21.64 -15.03
N GLY A 281 -12.74 20.31 -15.12
CA GLY A 281 -12.89 19.58 -16.37
C GLY A 281 -14.33 19.36 -16.84
N GLY A 282 -15.32 19.43 -15.94
CA GLY A 282 -16.73 19.18 -16.26
C GLY A 282 -17.53 20.37 -16.83
N GLY A 283 -16.89 21.51 -17.11
CA GLY A 283 -17.56 22.75 -17.54
C GLY A 283 -17.44 23.10 -19.03
N ALA A 284 -16.90 22.21 -19.87
CA ALA A 284 -16.58 22.53 -21.28
C ALA A 284 -17.43 21.74 -22.30
N GLU A 285 -18.68 21.42 -21.98
CA GLU A 285 -19.62 20.81 -22.93
C GLU A 285 -20.97 21.55 -22.86
N GLY A 286 -20.95 22.80 -23.32
CA GLY A 286 -22.12 23.68 -23.39
C GLY A 286 -22.02 24.61 -24.58
N THR A 287 -22.87 24.37 -25.58
CA THR A 287 -23.36 25.34 -26.58
C THR A 287 -22.37 25.83 -27.63
N ARG A 288 -22.19 25.05 -28.71
CA ARG A 288 -21.93 25.62 -30.05
C ARG A 288 -23.20 25.52 -30.90
N GLU A 289 -24.16 26.37 -30.59
CA GLU A 289 -25.24 26.70 -31.49
C GLU A 289 -24.70 27.74 -32.49
N GLY A 290 -24.13 27.23 -33.58
CA GLY A 290 -23.54 28.03 -34.66
C GLY A 290 -24.51 28.14 -35.82
N THR A 291 -25.52 29.02 -35.68
CA THR A 291 -26.37 29.47 -36.77
C THR A 291 -25.51 30.08 -37.88
N ARG A 292 -25.45 29.43 -39.04
CA ARG A 292 -24.86 30.00 -40.26
C ARG A 292 -25.95 30.76 -41.04
N PRO A 293 -25.84 32.07 -41.27
CA PRO A 293 -26.66 32.74 -42.26
C PRO A 293 -26.11 32.46 -43.66
N ASN A 294 -26.97 31.87 -44.49
CA ASN A 294 -26.72 31.51 -45.87
C ASN A 294 -26.85 32.77 -46.75
N SER A 295 -25.72 33.41 -47.09
CA SER A 295 -25.69 34.50 -48.08
C SER A 295 -25.37 33.92 -49.46
N ARG A 296 -26.41 33.62 -50.25
CA ARG A 296 -26.27 33.32 -51.68
C ARG A 296 -26.15 34.62 -52.46
N ARG A 297 -25.07 34.69 -53.25
CA ARG A 297 -24.74 35.71 -54.23
C ARG A 297 -25.82 35.78 -55.32
N GLY A 298 -26.24 36.99 -55.66
CA GLY A 298 -26.89 37.28 -56.94
C GLY A 298 -25.87 37.34 -58.09
N PRO A 299 -26.31 37.15 -59.35
CA PRO A 299 -25.43 37.22 -60.51
C PRO A 299 -25.34 38.66 -61.06
N GLN A 300 -24.12 39.10 -61.30
CA GLN A 300 -23.76 40.03 -62.38
C GLN A 300 -22.82 39.21 -63.28
N GLY A 301 -22.90 39.14 -64.60
CA GLY A 301 -23.65 39.84 -65.63
C GLY A 301 -22.85 39.64 -66.95
N LEU A 302 -23.55 39.81 -68.08
CA LEU A 302 -23.05 39.85 -69.48
C LEU A 302 -22.78 38.49 -70.17
#